data_AF-A0A0W8G6Z9-F1
#
_entry.id   AF-A0A0W8G6Z9-F1
#
_cell.length_a   1.000
_cell.length_b   1.000
_cell.length_c   1.000
_cell.angle_alpha   90.00
_cell.angle_beta   90.00
_cell.angle_gamma   90.00
#
_symmetry.space_group_name_H-M   'P 1'
#
loop_
_entity.id
_entity.type
_entity.pdbx_description
1 polymer ?
#
loop_
_entity_poly.entity_id
_entity_poly.type
_entity_poly.pdbx_seq_one_letter_code
_entity_poly.pdbx_strand_id
1 'polypeptide(L)'
;METVNALTLRNRLGEVLERLARTGEPIAVSKGRIVQAVLVTPADFEKRFLEYQSREKKRALLARVRSLRHPGVSPEAGVDALREIRGELGEAP
;
A
#
# COMPACT_ATOMS: atom_id res chain seq x y z
N MET A 1 14.85 -14.05 -6.98
CA MET A 1 13.99 -13.39 -8.02
C MET A 1 14.57 -13.63 -9.41
N GLU A 2 14.04 -14.63 -10.09
CA GLU A 2 14.37 -14.97 -11.49
C GLU A 2 13.76 -13.94 -12.46
N THR A 3 14.32 -13.80 -13.67
CA THR A 3 13.74 -13.00 -14.76
C THR A 3 13.50 -13.84 -16.00
N VAL A 4 12.31 -13.73 -16.57
CA VAL A 4 11.86 -14.52 -17.73
C VAL A 4 11.39 -13.57 -18.82
N ASN A 5 11.78 -13.84 -20.06
CA ASN A 5 11.35 -13.06 -21.22
C ASN A 5 9.86 -13.33 -21.53
N ALA A 6 9.12 -12.31 -21.94
CA ALA A 6 7.73 -12.40 -22.38
C ALA A 6 7.47 -13.47 -23.46
N LEU A 7 8.42 -13.70 -24.38
CA LEU A 7 8.32 -14.77 -25.39
C LEU A 7 8.40 -16.15 -24.74
N THR A 8 9.31 -16.35 -23.80
CA THR A 8 9.42 -17.60 -23.03
C THR A 8 8.16 -17.82 -22.21
N LEU A 9 7.63 -16.78 -21.57
CA LEU A 9 6.39 -16.85 -20.82
C LEU A 9 5.21 -17.27 -21.71
N ARG A 10 5.07 -16.69 -22.92
CA ARG A 10 4.03 -17.07 -23.88
C ARG A 10 4.09 -18.54 -24.26
N ASN A 11 5.29 -19.05 -24.51
CA ASN A 11 5.48 -20.39 -25.04
C ASN A 11 5.50 -21.48 -23.95
N ARG A 12 5.80 -21.11 -22.69
CA ARG A 12 6.05 -22.06 -21.60
C ARG A 12 5.38 -21.66 -20.29
N LEU A 13 4.18 -21.09 -20.36
CA LEU A 13 3.49 -20.58 -19.17
C LEU A 13 3.33 -21.65 -18.07
N GLY A 14 2.94 -22.88 -18.44
CA GLY A 14 2.77 -23.97 -17.47
C GLY A 14 4.04 -24.27 -16.67
N GLU A 15 5.18 -24.37 -17.35
CA GLU A 15 6.48 -24.62 -16.70
C GLU A 15 6.90 -23.47 -15.77
N VAL A 16 6.62 -22.23 -16.17
CA VAL A 16 6.90 -21.04 -15.36
C VAL A 16 5.99 -21.01 -14.11
N LEU A 17 4.72 -21.39 -14.24
CA LEU A 17 3.80 -21.46 -13.10
C LEU A 17 4.16 -22.59 -12.13
N GLU A 18 4.56 -23.77 -12.63
CA GLU A 18 5.07 -24.85 -11.78
C GLU A 18 6.35 -24.43 -11.03
N ARG A 19 7.24 -23.70 -11.70
CA ARG A 19 8.43 -23.14 -11.05
C ARG A 19 8.04 -22.16 -9.95
N LEU A 20 7.16 -21.20 -10.23
CA LEU A 20 6.65 -20.24 -9.26
C LEU A 20 6.02 -20.95 -8.04
N ALA A 21 5.21 -21.99 -8.28
CA ALA A 21 4.58 -22.77 -7.22
C ALA A 21 5.59 -23.56 -6.38
N ARG A 22 6.64 -24.09 -7.01
CA ARG A 22 7.67 -24.89 -6.34
C ARG A 22 8.64 -24.04 -5.53
N THR A 23 9.08 -22.89 -6.06
CA THR A 23 10.05 -22.02 -5.37
C THR A 23 9.38 -21.07 -4.39
N GLY A 24 8.15 -20.64 -4.68
CA GLY A 24 7.50 -19.55 -3.96
C GLY A 24 8.17 -18.19 -4.16
N GLU A 25 9.17 -18.10 -5.04
CA GLU A 25 9.88 -16.84 -5.30
C GLU A 25 9.20 -16.04 -6.42
N PRO A 26 9.08 -14.70 -6.29
CA PRO A 26 8.62 -13.85 -7.37
C PRO A 26 9.45 -14.02 -8.65
N ILE A 27 8.77 -14.00 -9.80
CA ILE A 27 9.39 -14.10 -11.12
C ILE A 27 9.15 -12.80 -11.88
N ALA A 28 10.21 -12.08 -12.23
CA ALA A 28 10.12 -10.89 -13.06
C ALA A 28 9.92 -11.26 -14.53
N VAL A 29 9.08 -10.50 -15.23
CA VAL A 29 8.81 -10.67 -16.66
C VAL A 29 9.39 -9.48 -17.41
N SER A 30 10.29 -9.76 -18.35
CA SER A 30 10.95 -8.75 -19.17
C SER A 30 10.47 -8.78 -20.62
N LYS A 31 10.44 -7.61 -21.25
CA LYS A 31 10.29 -7.45 -22.69
C LYS A 31 11.50 -6.69 -23.22
N GLY A 32 12.37 -7.37 -23.96
CA GLY A 32 13.69 -6.83 -24.30
C GLY A 32 14.55 -6.68 -23.06
N ARG A 33 15.07 -5.46 -22.81
CA ARG A 33 15.94 -5.15 -21.64
C ARG A 33 15.18 -4.58 -20.43
N ILE A 34 13.86 -4.47 -20.51
CA ILE A 34 13.05 -3.78 -19.50
C ILE A 34 12.16 -4.81 -18.78
N VAL A 35 12.20 -4.80 -17.45
CA VAL A 35 11.24 -5.54 -16.61
C VAL A 35 9.92 -4.79 -16.63
N GLN A 36 8.84 -5.46 -17.02
CA GLN A 36 7.51 -4.85 -17.17
C GLN A 36 6.48 -5.38 -16.18
N ALA A 37 6.68 -6.59 -15.65
CA ALA A 37 5.75 -7.20 -14.70
C ALA A 37 6.48 -8.15 -13.74
N VAL A 38 5.78 -8.59 -12.70
CA VAL A 38 6.22 -9.63 -11.77
C VAL A 38 5.06 -10.59 -11.53
N LEU A 39 5.33 -11.89 -11.59
CA LEU A 39 4.43 -12.95 -11.18
C LEU A 39 4.72 -13.31 -9.72
N VAL A 40 3.68 -13.42 -8.92
CA VAL A 40 3.72 -13.81 -7.51
C VAL A 40 2.67 -14.86 -7.23
N THR A 41 2.83 -15.62 -6.16
CA THR A 41 1.80 -16.56 -5.72
C THR A 41 0.55 -15.78 -5.25
N PRO A 42 -0.65 -16.38 -5.32
CA PRO A 42 -1.86 -15.76 -4.78
C PRO A 42 -1.73 -15.41 -3.29
N ALA A 43 -1.08 -16.26 -2.49
CA ALA A 43 -0.84 -16.02 -1.06
C ALA A 43 0.06 -14.79 -0.81
N ASP A 44 1.11 -14.62 -1.62
CA ASP A 44 1.97 -13.42 -1.55
C ASP A 44 1.24 -12.18 -2.05
N PHE A 45 0.40 -12.34 -3.07
CA PHE A 45 -0.47 -11.25 -3.53
C PHE A 45 -1.41 -10.82 -2.41
N GLU A 46 -2.10 -11.72 -1.73
CA GLU A 46 -3.03 -11.38 -0.65
C GLU A 46 -2.34 -10.64 0.51
N LYS A 47 -1.16 -11.11 0.94
CA LYS A 47 -0.33 -10.43 1.95
C LYS A 47 0.05 -9.01 1.54
N ARG A 48 0.47 -8.80 0.28
CA ARG A 48 0.92 -7.49 -0.21
C ARG A 48 -0.23 -6.58 -0.62
N PHE A 49 -1.34 -7.14 -1.09
CA PHE A 49 -2.53 -6.40 -1.52
C PHE A 49 -3.28 -5.80 -0.33
N LEU A 50 -3.31 -6.50 0.81
CA LEU A 50 -3.74 -5.92 2.10
C LEU A 50 -2.94 -4.67 2.44
N GLU A 51 -1.64 -4.67 2.18
CA GLU A 51 -0.77 -3.52 2.43
C GLU A 51 -1.10 -2.34 1.50
N TYR A 52 -1.35 -2.60 0.22
CA TYR A 52 -1.76 -1.57 -0.75
C TYR A 52 -3.13 -0.96 -0.39
N GLN A 53 -4.13 -1.80 -0.09
CA GLN A 53 -5.46 -1.35 0.33
C GLN A 53 -5.41 -0.54 1.64
N SER A 54 -4.58 -0.96 2.60
CA SER A 54 -4.37 -0.21 3.86
C SER A 54 -3.76 1.17 3.59
N ARG A 55 -2.76 1.25 2.71
CA ARG A 55 -2.15 2.53 2.31
C ARG A 55 -3.14 3.45 1.62
N GLU A 56 -3.95 2.93 0.70
CA GLU A 56 -4.97 3.73 0.01
C GLU A 56 -6.08 4.18 0.96
N LYS A 57 -6.58 3.32 1.85
CA LYS A 57 -7.53 3.71 2.90
C LYS A 57 -6.96 4.79 3.82
N LYS A 58 -5.69 4.67 4.22
CA LYS A 58 -4.99 5.70 5.01
C LYS A 58 -4.89 7.02 4.25
N ARG A 59 -4.57 6.97 2.95
CA ARG A 59 -4.52 8.17 2.08
C ARG A 59 -5.89 8.83 1.95
N ALA A 60 -6.93 8.05 1.73
CA ALA A 60 -8.31 8.53 1.65
C ALA A 60 -8.79 9.15 2.97
N LEU A 61 -8.47 8.52 4.10
CA LEU A 61 -8.78 9.05 5.43
C LEU A 61 -8.06 10.39 5.66
N LEU A 62 -6.76 10.46 5.38
CA LEU A 62 -5.99 11.70 5.51
C LEU A 62 -6.51 12.81 4.59
N ALA A 63 -6.91 12.48 3.37
CA ALA A 63 -7.51 13.43 2.45
C ALA A 63 -8.84 13.98 2.99
N ARG A 64 -9.68 13.12 3.56
CA ARG A 64 -10.96 13.53 4.18
C ARG A 64 -10.76 14.37 5.44
N VAL A 65 -9.78 14.03 6.28
CA VAL A 65 -9.42 14.84 7.45
C VAL A 65 -8.92 16.22 7.00
N ARG A 66 -8.11 16.29 5.94
CA ARG A 66 -7.63 17.56 5.38
C ARG A 66 -8.76 18.39 4.77
N SER A 67 -9.74 17.78 4.09
CA SER A 67 -10.87 18.51 3.51
C SER A 67 -11.82 19.08 4.57
N LEU A 68 -11.87 18.48 5.75
CA LEU A 68 -12.66 18.97 6.89
C LEU A 68 -11.94 20.07 7.69
N ARG A 69 -10.68 20.37 7.34
CA ARG A 69 -9.87 21.35 8.06
C ARG A 69 -10.33 22.76 7.71
N HIS A 70 -10.78 23.52 8.71
CA HIS A 70 -11.18 24.90 8.49
C HIS A 70 -9.94 25.78 8.27
N PRO A 71 -9.83 26.55 7.17
CA PRO A 71 -8.64 27.33 6.84
C PRO A 71 -8.21 28.39 7.88
N GLY A 72 -9.05 28.74 8.84
CA GLY A 72 -8.74 29.73 9.89
C GLY A 72 -8.39 29.14 11.26
N VAL A 73 -8.44 27.82 11.44
CA VAL A 73 -8.20 27.17 12.74
C VAL A 73 -6.84 26.48 12.72
N SER A 74 -5.91 26.98 13.52
CA SER A 74 -4.61 26.33 13.69
C SER A 74 -4.80 24.98 14.40
N PRO A 75 -3.97 23.96 14.07
CA PRO A 75 -4.06 22.67 14.73
C PRO A 75 -3.90 22.75 16.26
N GLU A 76 -3.13 23.71 16.76
CA GLU A 76 -2.97 23.95 18.21
C GLU A 76 -4.28 24.44 18.83
N ALA A 77 -4.94 25.43 18.23
CA ALA A 77 -6.23 25.95 18.70
C ALA A 77 -7.34 24.89 18.65
N GLY A 78 -7.31 24.00 17.66
CA GLY A 78 -8.25 22.87 17.57
C GLY A 78 -8.02 21.83 18.67
N VAL A 79 -6.77 21.54 19.02
CA VAL A 79 -6.43 20.59 20.09
C VAL A 79 -6.76 21.18 21.46
N ASP A 80 -6.48 22.46 21.67
CA ASP A 80 -6.78 23.15 22.93
C ASP A 80 -8.29 23.24 23.18
N ALA A 81 -9.11 23.52 22.14
CA ALA A 81 -10.56 23.46 22.26
C ALA A 81 -11.08 22.06 22.65
N LEU A 82 -10.45 20.99 22.13
CA LEU A 82 -10.83 19.62 22.49
C LEU A 82 -10.41 19.26 23.93
N ARG A 83 -9.28 19.80 24.41
CA ARG A 83 -8.81 19.65 25.80
C ARG A 83 -9.69 20.41 26.77
N GLU A 84 -10.14 21.59 26.39
CA GLU A 84 -11.09 22.40 27.16
C GLU A 84 -12.43 21.68 27.33
N ILE A 85 -12.99 21.14 26.24
CA ILE A 85 -14.22 20.33 26.28
C ILE A 85 -14.05 19.07 27.14
N ARG A 86 -12.84 18.49 27.16
CA ARG A 86 -12.52 17.32 27.99
C ARG A 86 -12.27 17.68 29.47
N GLY A 87 -12.27 18.96 29.82
CA GLY A 87 -11.97 19.44 31.17
C GLY A 87 -10.49 19.39 31.55
N GLU A 88 -9.59 19.21 30.58
CA GLU A 88 -8.13 19.16 30.82
C GLU A 88 -7.51 20.59 30.93
N LEU A 89 -8.25 21.63 30.53
CA LEU A 89 -7.85 23.05 30.67
C LEU A 89 -8.66 23.80 31.75
N GLY A 90 -9.17 23.07 32.75
CA GLY A 90 -9.82 23.63 33.94
C GLY A 90 -8.87 23.71 35.13
N GLU A 91 -8.58 24.95 35.54
CA GLU A 91 -8.01 25.37 36.83
C GLU A 91 -6.59 24.87 37.18
N ALA A 92 -5.59 25.70 36.85
CA ALA A 92 -4.42 25.85 37.71
C ALA A 92 -4.75 26.91 38.79
N PRO A 93 -4.47 26.65 40.08
CA PRO A 93 -4.75 27.56 41.19
C PRO A 93 -3.93 28.85 41.14
#